data_AF-X1UZ50-F1
#
_entry.id   AF-X1UZ50-F1
#
_cell.length_a   1.000
_cell.length_b   1.000
_cell.length_c   1.000
_cell.angle_alpha   90.00
_cell.angle_beta   90.00
_cell.angle_gamma   90.00
#
_symmetry.space_group_name_H-M   'P 1'
#
loop_
_entity.id
_entity.type
_entity.pdbx_description
1 polymer ?
#
loop_
_entity_poly.entity_id
_entity_poly.type
_entity_poly.pdbx_seq_one_letter_code
_entity_poly.pdbx_strand_id
1 'polypeptide(L)' 'DDGFSMCRELKHDPELEQIPVLMLTGITKKTGLKFSPLTDGEYLPAEDLMDKPIKPADLLKRVRKLLNKDKKQMERP' A
#
# COMPACT_ATOMS: atom_id res chain seq x y z
N ASP A 1 11.94 -0.75 -13.59
CA ASP A 1 10.72 -0.51 -12.79
C ASP A 1 10.91 -0.85 -11.34
N ASP A 2 10.34 -0.03 -10.46
CA ASP A 2 10.34 -0.19 -9.01
C ASP A 2 8.91 -0.34 -8.47
N GLY A 3 8.79 -0.54 -7.14
CA GLY A 3 7.50 -0.78 -6.50
C GLY A 3 6.54 0.42 -6.51
N PHE A 4 7.03 1.65 -6.67
CA PHE A 4 6.18 2.85 -6.77
C PHE A 4 5.52 2.93 -8.14
N SER A 5 6.30 2.74 -9.22
CA SER A 5 5.76 2.73 -10.58
C SER A 5 4.70 1.65 -10.75
N MET A 6 4.96 0.43 -10.27
CA MET A 6 4.00 -0.67 -10.32
C MET A 6 2.72 -0.35 -9.51
N CYS A 7 2.86 0.25 -8.32
CA CYS A 7 1.71 0.66 -7.53
C CYS A 7 0.86 1.69 -8.28
N ARG A 8 1.50 2.65 -8.97
CA ARG A 8 0.81 3.65 -9.77
C ARG A 8 0.06 3.00 -10.93
N GLU A 9 0.70 2.11 -11.68
CA GLU A 9 0.08 1.39 -12.80
C GLU A 9 -1.15 0.60 -12.35
N LEU A 10 -1.03 -0.21 -11.28
CA LEU A 10 -2.15 -0.96 -10.71
C LEU A 10 -3.34 -0.06 -10.33
N LYS A 11 -3.06 1.13 -9.81
CA LYS A 11 -4.09 2.07 -9.35
C LYS A 11 -4.70 2.93 -10.45
N HIS A 12 -4.12 2.93 -11.65
CA HIS A 12 -4.68 3.62 -12.82
C HIS A 12 -5.39 2.67 -13.80
N ASP A 13 -5.30 1.36 -13.57
CA ASP A 13 -6.01 0.35 -14.35
C ASP A 13 -7.41 0.13 -13.73
N PRO A 14 -8.51 0.42 -14.45
CA PRO A 14 -9.87 0.26 -13.94
C PRO A 14 -10.22 -1.17 -13.51
N GLU A 15 -9.54 -2.19 -14.05
CA GLU A 15 -9.77 -3.59 -13.67
C GLU A 15 -9.03 -3.98 -12.39
N LEU A 16 -7.98 -3.23 -12.01
CA LEU A 16 -7.08 -3.56 -10.91
C LEU A 16 -7.09 -2.54 -9.77
N GLU A 17 -7.62 -1.33 -9.97
CA GLU A 17 -7.55 -0.21 -9.02
C GLU A 17 -8.13 -0.53 -7.63
N GLN A 18 -9.09 -1.45 -7.59
CA GLN A 18 -9.77 -1.91 -6.37
C GLN A 18 -8.93 -2.88 -5.52
N ILE A 19 -7.82 -3.42 -6.06
CA ILE A 19 -6.93 -4.31 -5.31
C ILE A 19 -6.14 -3.48 -4.28
N PRO A 20 -6.19 -3.80 -2.98
CA PRO A 20 -5.41 -3.07 -1.98
C PRO A 20 -3.93 -3.33 -2.13
N VAL A 21 -3.14 -2.28 -2.00
CA VAL A 21 -1.68 -2.32 -2.04
C VAL A 21 -1.14 -1.99 -0.65
N LEU A 22 -0.36 -2.94 -0.11
CA LEU A 22 0.48 -2.74 1.07
C LEU A 22 1.93 -2.64 0.61
N MET A 23 2.52 -1.44 0.67
CA MET A 23 3.90 -1.24 0.25
C MET A 23 4.88 -1.54 1.38
N LEU A 24 5.93 -2.32 1.10
CA LEU A 24 6.98 -2.66 2.06
C LEU A 24 8.32 -2.08 1.62
N THR A 25 8.83 -1.06 2.31
CA THR A 25 10.01 -0.32 1.89
C THR A 25 11.19 -0.44 2.84
N GLY A 26 12.41 -0.32 2.33
CA GLY A 26 13.63 -0.15 3.14
C GLY A 26 14.39 1.13 2.81
N ILE A 27 13.80 1.99 1.98
CA ILE A 27 14.50 3.16 1.40
C ILE A 27 14.70 4.26 2.44
N THR A 28 13.79 4.42 3.40
CA THR A 28 13.88 5.47 4.42
C THR A 28 15.18 5.39 5.23
N LYS A 29 15.66 4.17 5.51
CA LYS A 29 16.96 3.97 6.16
C LYS A 29 18.16 4.29 5.27
N LYS A 30 18.02 4.14 3.95
CA LYS A 30 19.10 4.35 2.98
C LYS A 30 19.20 5.80 2.52
N THR A 31 18.07 6.49 2.39
CA THR A 31 17.99 7.82 1.76
C THR A 31 17.59 8.94 2.73
N GLY A 32 17.05 8.60 3.91
CA GLY A 32 16.48 9.56 4.85
C GLY A 32 15.09 10.10 4.44
N LEU A 33 14.61 9.75 3.24
CA LEU A 33 13.30 10.16 2.74
C LEU A 33 12.20 9.34 3.43
N LYS A 34 11.20 10.02 3.97
CA LYS A 34 10.01 9.40 4.54
C LYS A 34 8.88 9.51 3.54
N PHE A 35 8.27 8.36 3.25
CA PHE A 35 7.08 8.29 2.43
C PHE A 35 5.88 7.97 3.31
N SER A 36 4.73 8.46 2.91
CA SER A 36 3.48 8.27 3.61
C SER A 36 2.33 8.32 2.61
N PRO A 37 1.54 7.24 2.50
CA PRO A 37 0.35 7.25 1.66
C PRO A 37 -0.65 8.37 1.98
N LEU A 38 -0.62 8.89 3.21
CA LEU A 38 -1.49 9.98 3.65
C LEU A 38 -1.07 11.35 3.13
N THR A 39 0.22 11.55 2.85
CA THR A 39 0.79 12.85 2.47
C THR A 39 1.26 12.90 1.03
N ASP A 40 1.62 11.73 0.48
CA ASP A 40 2.23 11.63 -0.84
C ASP A 40 1.21 11.30 -1.92
N GLY A 41 -0.07 11.08 -1.56
CA GLY A 41 -1.22 11.06 -2.46
C GLY A 41 -0.99 10.26 -3.75
N GLU A 42 -1.10 10.93 -4.90
CA GLU A 42 -0.91 10.32 -6.22
C GLU A 42 0.49 9.73 -6.46
N TYR A 43 1.50 10.21 -5.74
CA TYR A 43 2.86 9.70 -5.84
C TYR A 43 3.02 8.34 -5.12
N LEU A 44 2.16 8.06 -4.13
CA LEU A 44 2.10 6.78 -3.44
C LEU A 44 0.64 6.37 -3.21
N PRO A 45 -0.07 5.88 -4.24
CA PRO A 45 -1.49 5.55 -4.16
C PRO A 45 -1.75 4.19 -3.47
N ALA A 46 -0.89 3.78 -2.54
CA ALA A 46 -1.06 2.58 -1.74
C ALA A 46 -1.99 2.85 -0.54
N GLU A 47 -2.75 1.88 -0.07
CA GLU A 47 -3.59 2.06 1.13
C GLU A 47 -2.77 2.07 2.42
N ASP A 48 -1.60 1.45 2.40
CA ASP A 48 -0.73 1.35 3.58
C ASP A 48 0.75 1.12 3.20
N LEU A 49 1.64 1.49 4.11
CA LEU A 49 3.10 1.42 3.97
C LEU A 49 3.73 0.87 5.25
N MET A 50 4.77 0.04 5.11
CA MET A 50 5.61 -0.43 6.22
C MET A 50 7.09 -0.34 5.91
N ASP A 51 7.86 0.13 6.89
CA ASP A 51 9.32 0.11 6.84
C ASP A 51 9.91 -1.23 7.29
N LYS A 52 10.95 -1.67 6.58
CA LYS A 52 11.74 -2.86 6.91
C LYS A 52 12.75 -2.59 8.03
N PRO A 53 13.01 -3.57 8.92
CA PRO A 53 12.43 -4.91 8.96
C PRO A 53 11.04 -4.91 9.59
N ILE A 54 10.21 -5.86 9.15
CA ILE A 54 8.82 -5.98 9.58
C ILE A 54 8.66 -7.25 10.41
N LYS A 55 7.99 -7.15 11.56
CA LYS A 55 7.62 -8.32 12.35
C LYS A 55 6.45 -9.05 11.67
N PRO A 56 6.47 -10.38 11.57
CA PRO A 56 5.39 -11.14 10.92
C PRO A 56 3.99 -10.84 11.47
N ALA A 57 3.86 -10.66 12.80
CA ALA A 57 2.59 -10.33 13.43
C ALA A 57 2.02 -8.97 12.96
N ASP A 58 2.88 -7.97 12.77
CA ASP A 58 2.47 -6.64 12.30
C ASP A 58 2.04 -6.68 10.84
N LEU A 59 2.73 -7.47 10.01
CA LEU A 59 2.35 -7.69 8.61
C LEU A 59 0.95 -8.32 8.52
N LEU A 60 0.73 -9.42 9.26
CA LEU A 60 -0.55 -10.12 9.28
C LEU A 60 -1.70 -9.21 9.75
N LYS A 61 -1.44 -8.36 10.74
CA LYS A 61 -2.42 -7.38 11.23
C LYS A 61 -2.83 -6.38 10.14
N ARG A 62 -1.87 -5.86 9.37
CA ARG A 62 -2.16 -4.91 8.27
C ARG A 62 -2.84 -5.57 7.08
N VAL A 63 -2.41 -6.77 6.69
CA VAL A 63 -3.06 -7.54 5.62
C VAL A 63 -4.53 -7.82 5.97
N ARG A 64 -4.81 -8.28 7.21
CA ARG A 64 -6.18 -8.51 7.67
C ARG A 64 -7.02 -7.23 7.66
N LYS A 65 -6.43 -6.10 8.01
CA LYS A 65 -7.11 -4.80 7.98
C LYS A 65 -7.50 -4.41 6.55
N LEU A 66 -6.62 -4.62 5.57
CA LEU A 66 -6.89 -4.30 4.16
C LEU A 66 -7.97 -5.19 3.58
N LEU A 67 -7.84 -6.51 3.71
CA LEU A 67 -8.83 -7.47 3.18
C LEU A 67 -10.24 -7.28 3.79
N ASN A 68 -10.33 -6.81 5.03
CA ASN A 68 -11.62 -6.53 5.68
C ASN A 68 -12.23 -5.19 5.26
N LYS A 69 -11.44 -4.24 4.74
CA LYS A 69 -11.97 -3.01 4.15
C LYS A 69 -12.66 -3.30 2.82
N ASP A 70 -12.11 -4.21 2.02
CA ASP A 70 -12.66 -4.51 0.69
C ASP A 70 -14.01 -5.19 0.75
N LYS A 71 -14.22 -6.09 1.72
CA LYS A 71 -15.54 -6.70 1.95
C LYS A 71 -16.62 -5.64 2.15
N LYS A 72 -16.32 -4.56 2.88
CA LYS A 72 -17.27 -3.45 3.08
C LYS A 72 -17.47 -2.57 1.84
N GLN A 73 -16.54 -2.57 0.89
CA GLN A 73 -16.68 -1.82 -0.37
C GLN A 73 -17.43 -2.63 -1.43
N MET A 74 -17.23 -3.95 -1.49
CA MET A 74 -17.98 -4.86 -2.37
C MET A 74 -19.45 -5.05 -1.95
N GLU A 75 -19.79 -4.81 -0.67
CA GLU A 75 -21.15 -4.88 -0.13
C GLU A 75 -21.95 -3.56 -0.25
N ARG A 76 -21.37 -2.50 -0.82
CA ARG A 76 -22.08 -1.24 -1.08
C ARG A 76 -22.84 -1.34 -2.42
N PRO A 77 -24.16 -1.08 -2.45
CA PRO A 77 -25.00 -1.21 -3.63
C PRO A 77 -24.67 -0.17 -4.71
#